data_AF-A0A9K3PES7-F1
#
_entry.id   AF-A0A9K3PES7-F1
#
_cell.length_a   1.000
_cell.length_b   1.000
_cell.length_c   1.000
_cell.angle_alpha   90.00
_cell.angle_beta   90.00
_cell.angle_gamma   90.00
#
_symmetry.space_group_name_H-M   'P 1'
#
loop_
_entity.id
_entity.type
_entity.pdbx_description
1 polymer ?
#
loop_
_entity_poly.entity_id
_entity_poly.type
_entity_poly.pdbx_seq_one_letter_code
_entity_poly.pdbx_strand_id
1 'polypeptide(L)'
;MIFRLASIARSQATLAGRRYASSSVTTSTSSKPLSPLNSFARAWYNMFGSSTARYATFLAVGVIAVELITNATTDALWELNNRGKTYKQVDWSKFDPPDDDEEEEEEEEEDDDE
;
A
#
# COMPACT_ATOMS: atom_id res chain seq x y z
N MET A 1 70.83 73.65 -24.89
CA MET A 1 71.38 73.17 -23.61
C MET A 1 70.79 71.80 -23.34
N ILE A 2 71.65 70.79 -23.31
CA ILE A 2 71.34 69.37 -23.30
C ILE A 2 71.04 68.95 -21.85
N PHE A 3 69.88 68.32 -21.61
CA PHE A 3 69.68 67.50 -20.42
C PHE A 3 69.05 66.16 -20.83
N ARG A 4 69.90 65.13 -20.81
CA ARG A 4 69.48 63.73 -20.63
C ARG A 4 69.09 63.56 -19.18
N LEU A 5 68.04 62.80 -18.87
CA LEU A 5 67.95 62.04 -17.63
C LEU A 5 66.93 60.89 -17.74
N ALA A 6 67.48 59.69 -17.73
CA ALA A 6 67.02 58.42 -17.16
C ALA A 6 65.55 57.98 -17.39
N SER A 7 65.45 56.93 -18.22
CA SER A 7 64.39 55.92 -18.15
C SER A 7 64.26 55.37 -16.73
N ILE A 8 63.10 55.57 -16.11
CA ILE A 8 62.74 54.90 -14.86
C ILE A 8 62.14 53.55 -15.26
N ALA A 9 62.96 52.51 -15.15
CA ALA A 9 62.50 51.13 -15.18
C ALA A 9 61.53 50.92 -14.01
N ARG A 10 60.25 50.66 -14.33
CA ARG A 10 59.27 50.23 -13.33
C ARG A 10 59.59 48.79 -12.95
N SER A 11 60.22 48.62 -11.80
CA SER A 11 60.35 47.31 -11.15
C SER A 11 58.96 46.75 -10.88
N GLN A 12 58.55 45.72 -11.63
CA GLN A 12 57.42 44.87 -11.30
C GLN A 12 57.79 44.08 -10.04
N ALA A 13 57.39 44.58 -8.87
CA ALA A 13 57.42 43.79 -7.65
C ALA A 13 56.32 42.73 -7.75
N THR A 14 56.68 41.52 -8.15
CA THR A 14 55.81 40.36 -7.98
C THR A 14 55.67 40.08 -6.49
N LEU A 15 54.63 40.61 -5.87
CA LEU A 15 54.15 40.17 -4.58
C LEU A 15 53.80 38.69 -4.70
N ALA A 16 54.73 37.82 -4.29
CA ALA A 16 54.45 36.41 -4.00
C ALA A 16 53.52 36.38 -2.77
N GLY A 17 52.25 36.67 -3.01
CA GLY A 17 51.20 36.52 -2.02
C GLY A 17 51.19 35.06 -1.58
N ARG A 18 51.44 34.83 -0.30
CA ARG A 18 51.19 33.56 0.37
C ARG A 18 49.74 33.17 0.07
N ARG A 19 49.56 32.24 -0.86
CA ARG A 19 48.27 31.58 -1.06
C ARG A 19 48.07 30.72 0.17
N TYR A 20 47.30 31.24 1.13
CA TYR A 20 46.69 30.40 2.15
C TYR A 20 45.81 29.41 1.38
N ALA A 21 46.24 28.15 1.33
CA ALA A 21 45.40 27.08 0.83
C ALA A 21 44.20 26.98 1.77
N SER A 22 43.06 27.54 1.37
CA SER A 22 41.79 27.31 2.04
C SER A 22 41.36 25.88 1.71
N SER A 23 41.64 24.94 2.61
CA SER A 23 41.04 23.62 2.55
C SER A 23 39.54 23.80 2.78
N SER A 24 38.74 23.83 1.70
CA SER A 24 37.30 23.70 1.81
C SER A 24 36.98 22.28 2.26
N VAL A 25 36.75 22.11 3.55
CA VAL A 25 36.19 20.86 4.08
C VAL A 25 34.78 20.74 3.52
N THR A 26 34.65 19.96 2.45
CA THR A 26 33.32 19.55 1.97
C THR A 26 32.85 18.49 2.95
N THR A 27 31.99 18.87 3.88
CA THR A 27 31.26 17.90 4.71
C THR A 27 30.32 17.14 3.78
N SER A 28 30.81 16.06 3.18
CA SER A 28 29.93 15.06 2.59
C SER A 28 29.10 14.50 3.74
N THR A 29 27.85 14.97 3.88
CA THR A 29 26.90 14.33 4.77
C THR A 29 26.74 12.90 4.27
N SER A 30 27.39 11.95 4.94
CA SER A 30 27.13 10.53 4.74
C SER A 30 25.67 10.33 5.08
N SER A 31 24.81 10.33 4.06
CA SER A 31 23.41 9.96 4.21
C SER A 31 23.43 8.50 4.63
N LYS A 32 23.25 8.23 5.93
CA LYS A 32 23.05 6.88 6.44
C LYS A 32 22.02 6.20 5.52
N PRO A 33 22.30 5.01 4.98
CA PRO A 33 21.34 4.34 4.11
C PRO A 33 20.01 4.25 4.88
N LEU A 34 18.96 4.81 4.30
CA LEU A 34 17.63 4.77 4.91
C LEU A 34 17.26 3.30 5.03
N SER A 35 17.07 2.83 6.26
CA SER A 35 16.50 1.49 6.51
C SER A 35 15.25 1.31 5.66
N PRO A 36 15.00 0.12 5.09
CA PRO A 36 13.79 -0.16 4.29
C PRO A 36 12.50 0.30 5.00
N LEU A 37 12.43 0.16 6.32
CA LEU A 37 11.30 0.65 7.12
C LEU A 37 11.17 2.17 7.11
N ASN A 38 12.29 2.91 7.16
CA ASN A 38 12.27 4.36 7.05
C ASN A 38 11.90 4.83 5.64
N SER A 39 12.32 4.11 4.61
CA SER A 39 11.94 4.39 3.22
C SER A 39 10.44 4.16 3.01
N PHE A 40 9.91 3.05 3.52
CA PHE A 40 8.47 2.75 3.51
C PHE A 40 7.67 3.80 4.29
N ALA A 41 8.06 4.11 5.54
CA ALA A 41 7.37 5.08 6.37
C ALA A 41 7.32 6.47 5.71
N ARG A 42 8.41 6.88 5.06
CA ARG A 42 8.46 8.13 4.28
C ARG A 42 7.52 8.09 3.08
N ALA A 43 7.50 7.01 2.32
CA ALA A 43 6.60 6.86 1.17
C ALA A 43 5.12 6.89 1.61
N TRP A 44 4.78 6.14 2.66
CA TRP A 44 3.43 6.12 3.24
C TRP A 44 3.03 7.51 3.75
N TYR A 45 3.92 8.18 4.50
CA TYR A 45 3.65 9.52 5.02
C TYR A 45 3.44 10.51 3.88
N ASN A 46 4.28 10.50 2.85
CA ASN A 46 4.12 11.40 1.71
C ASN A 46 2.79 11.17 0.97
N MET A 47 2.35 9.92 0.88
CA MET A 47 1.11 9.53 0.19
C MET A 47 -0.15 9.85 1.00
N PHE A 48 -0.18 9.51 2.29
CA PHE A 48 -1.39 9.59 3.12
C PHE A 48 -1.27 10.56 4.29
N GLY A 49 -0.10 10.66 4.92
CA GLY A 49 0.13 11.44 6.14
C GLY A 49 0.49 12.91 5.95
N SER A 50 0.81 13.33 4.72
CA SER A 50 1.30 14.69 4.41
C SER A 50 0.23 15.78 4.54
N SER A 51 -1.05 15.41 4.56
CA SER A 51 -2.18 16.32 4.75
C SER A 51 -3.17 15.73 5.75
N THR A 52 -3.65 16.54 6.69
CA THR A 52 -4.65 16.12 7.69
C THR A 52 -5.90 15.53 7.05
N ALA A 53 -6.40 16.13 5.95
CA ALA A 53 -7.58 15.63 5.25
C ALA A 53 -7.33 14.26 4.60
N ARG A 54 -6.17 14.06 3.98
CA ARG A 54 -5.79 12.76 3.40
C ARG A 54 -5.61 11.69 4.46
N TYR A 55 -4.98 12.06 5.57
CA TYR A 55 -4.75 11.16 6.69
C TYR A 55 -6.07 10.73 7.33
N ALA A 56 -6.98 11.67 7.59
CA ALA A 56 -8.31 11.37 8.11
C ALA A 56 -9.11 10.45 7.17
N THR A 57 -9.05 10.69 5.87
CA THR A 57 -9.72 9.85 4.86
C THR A 57 -9.12 8.44 4.84
N PHE A 58 -7.78 8.33 4.85
CA PHE A 58 -7.08 7.05 4.91
C PHE A 58 -7.50 6.25 6.15
N LEU A 59 -7.58 6.89 7.32
CA LEU A 59 -8.03 6.23 8.54
C LEU A 59 -9.49 5.78 8.44
N ALA A 60 -10.40 6.64 7.98
CA ALA A 60 -11.81 6.29 7.87
C ALA A 60 -12.03 5.08 6.95
N VAL A 61 -11.44 5.10 5.75
CA VAL A 61 -11.52 3.99 4.79
C VAL A 61 -10.79 2.75 5.35
N GLY A 62 -9.64 2.94 5.99
CA GLY A 62 -8.85 1.86 6.57
C GLY A 62 -9.62 1.10 7.66
N VAL A 63 -10.33 1.80 8.55
CA VAL A 63 -11.15 1.15 9.59
C VAL A 63 -12.26 0.32 8.97
N ILE A 64 -13.00 0.88 8.01
CA ILE A 64 -14.08 0.15 7.31
C ILE A 64 -13.52 -1.09 6.60
N ALA A 65 -12.39 -0.96 5.89
CA ALA A 65 -11.77 -2.07 5.19
C ALA A 65 -11.33 -3.19 6.15
N VAL A 66 -10.71 -2.82 7.28
CA VAL A 66 -10.28 -3.78 8.31
C VAL A 66 -11.48 -4.48 8.94
N GLU A 67 -12.57 -3.76 9.21
CA GLU A 67 -13.81 -4.34 9.75
C GLU A 67 -14.38 -5.39 8.80
N LEU A 68 -14.49 -5.09 7.50
CA LEU A 68 -14.99 -6.04 6.49
C LEU A 68 -14.13 -7.31 6.41
N ILE A 69 -12.81 -7.14 6.37
CA ILE A 69 -11.86 -8.26 6.30
C ILE A 69 -11.94 -9.10 7.56
N THR A 70 -11.96 -8.46 8.73
CA THR A 70 -11.97 -9.14 10.02
C THR A 70 -13.27 -9.91 10.21
N ASN A 71 -14.41 -9.34 9.81
CA ASN A 71 -15.70 -10.02 9.88
C ASN A 71 -15.70 -11.30 9.02
N ALA A 72 -15.32 -11.16 7.74
CA ALA A 72 -15.26 -12.30 6.82
C ALA A 72 -14.26 -13.38 7.27
N THR A 73 -13.09 -12.96 7.80
CA THR A 73 -12.04 -13.89 8.24
C THR A 73 -12.47 -14.62 9.51
N THR A 74 -13.07 -13.91 10.46
CA THR A 74 -13.56 -14.50 11.71
C THR A 74 -14.66 -15.51 11.43
N ASP A 75 -15.63 -15.16 10.59
CA ASP A 75 -16.71 -16.06 10.18
C ASP A 75 -16.16 -17.31 9.49
N ALA A 76 -15.22 -17.14 8.55
CA ALA A 76 -14.60 -18.28 7.86
C ALA A 76 -13.86 -19.21 8.84
N LEU A 77 -13.05 -18.65 9.74
CA LEU A 77 -12.34 -19.45 10.76
C LEU A 77 -13.32 -20.16 11.69
N TRP A 78 -14.40 -19.50 12.07
CA TRP A 78 -15.44 -20.08 12.90
C TRP A 78 -16.18 -21.22 12.20
N GLU A 79 -16.58 -21.03 10.94
CA GLU A 79 -17.26 -22.03 10.12
C GLU A 79 -16.36 -23.24 9.83
N LEU A 80 -15.06 -23.02 9.61
CA LEU A 80 -14.08 -24.10 9.46
C LEU A 80 -13.95 -24.94 10.73
N ASN A 81 -13.87 -24.28 11.89
CA ASN A 81 -13.76 -24.97 13.18
C ASN A 81 -15.05 -25.69 13.58
N ASN A 82 -16.21 -25.21 13.11
CA ASN A 82 -17.53 -25.77 13.40
C ASN A 82 -18.14 -26.50 12.19
N ARG A 83 -17.29 -27.05 11.32
CA ARG A 83 -17.72 -27.71 10.09
C ARG A 83 -18.69 -28.86 10.38
N GLY A 84 -19.82 -28.87 9.68
CA GLY A 84 -20.90 -29.86 9.80
C GLY A 84 -21.86 -29.62 10.97
N LYS A 85 -21.62 -28.60 11.81
CA LYS A 85 -22.51 -28.22 12.93
C LYS A 85 -23.28 -26.92 12.68
N THR A 86 -22.91 -26.18 11.63
CA THR A 86 -23.55 -24.91 11.29
C THR A 86 -24.79 -25.16 10.45
N TYR A 87 -25.89 -24.42 10.71
CA TYR A 87 -27.17 -24.53 10.00
C TYR A 87 -27.02 -24.48 8.47
N LYS A 88 -26.09 -23.66 7.96
CA LYS A 88 -25.80 -23.50 6.53
C LYS A 88 -25.17 -24.74 5.87
N GLN A 89 -24.61 -25.65 6.65
CA GLN A 89 -23.88 -26.83 6.18
C GLN A 89 -24.64 -28.13 6.44
N VAL A 90 -25.78 -28.06 7.13
CA VAL A 90 -26.69 -29.19 7.34
C VAL A 90 -27.48 -29.41 6.06
N ASP A 91 -27.51 -30.66 5.62
CA ASP A 91 -28.27 -31.11 4.47
C ASP A 91 -29.73 -31.30 4.84
N TRP A 92 -30.57 -30.32 4.49
CA TRP A 92 -31.99 -30.29 4.87
C TRP A 92 -32.85 -31.26 4.07
N SER A 93 -32.40 -31.68 2.87
CA SER A 93 -33.16 -32.63 2.04
C SER A 93 -33.20 -34.04 2.61
N LYS A 94 -32.41 -34.33 3.65
CA LYS A 94 -32.53 -35.58 4.44
C LYS A 94 -33.77 -35.63 5.31
N PHE A 95 -34.40 -34.49 5.55
CA PHE A 95 -35.60 -34.36 6.36
C PHE A 95 -36.84 -34.10 5.52
N ASP A 96 -36.71 -34.00 4.20
CA ASP A 96 -37.88 -33.97 3.32
C ASP A 96 -38.56 -35.34 3.42
N PRO A 97 -39.87 -35.39 3.69
CA PRO A 97 -40.61 -36.63 3.61
C PRO A 97 -40.39 -37.19 2.20
N PRO A 98 -40.17 -38.51 2.04
CA PRO A 98 -40.16 -39.10 0.70
C PRO A 98 -41.47 -38.69 0.03
N ASP A 99 -41.38 -38.06 -1.15
CA ASP A 99 -42.51 -37.91 -2.05
C ASP A 99 -42.98 -39.34 -2.37
N ASP A 100 -43.97 -39.79 -1.61
CA ASP A 100 -44.70 -41.04 -1.80
C ASP A 100 -45.68 -40.85 -2.98
N ASP A 101 -45.14 -40.42 -4.13
CA ASP A 101 -45.84 -40.32 -5.41
C ASP A 101 -45.81 -41.70 -6.11
N GLU A 102 -46.16 -42.74 -5.35
CA GLU A 102 -46.53 -44.07 -5.86
C GLU A 102 -48.05 -44.26 -5.72
N GLU A 103 -48.86 -43.52 -6.48
CA GLU A 103 -50.27 -43.89 -6.71
C GLU A 103 -50.57 -43.90 -8.22
N GLU A 104 -50.20 -45.04 -8.81
CA GLU A 104 -50.98 -45.88 -9.76
C GLU A 104 -51.58 -45.23 -11.02
N GLU A 105 -50.95 -45.57 -12.16
CA GLU A 105 -51.59 -45.67 -13.47
C GLU A 105 -52.74 -46.70 -13.41
N GLU A 106 -54.00 -46.32 -13.67
CA GLU A 106 -54.97 -47.20 -14.34
C GLU A 106 -55.83 -46.40 -15.33
N GLU A 107 -55.67 -46.77 -16.60
CA GLU A 107 -56.44 -46.38 -17.78
C GLU A 107 -57.86 -46.96 -17.70
N GLU A 108 -58.92 -46.17 -17.93
CA GLU A 108 -60.15 -46.68 -18.56
C GLU A 108 -60.71 -45.64 -19.54
N GLU A 109 -60.64 -46.00 -20.82
CA GLU A 109 -61.29 -45.33 -21.95
C GLU A 109 -62.82 -45.50 -21.83
N GLU A 110 -63.57 -44.41 -21.70
CA GLU A 110 -65.03 -44.44 -21.86
C GLU A 110 -65.40 -43.89 -23.24
N ASP A 111 -65.67 -44.84 -24.12
CA ASP A 111 -66.29 -44.74 -25.44
C ASP A 111 -67.69 -44.11 -25.31
N ASP A 112 -67.93 -42.93 -25.90
CA ASP A 112 -69.26 -42.31 -25.97
C ASP A 112 -69.65 -42.08 -27.43
N ASP A 113 -70.28 -43.13 -27.97
CA ASP A 113 -71.08 -43.14 -29.20
C ASP A 113 -72.36 -42.28 -29.03
N GLU A 114 -72.44 -41.09 -29.64
CA GLU A 114 -73.65 -40.56 -30.34
C GLU A 114 -73.41 -39.29 -31.19
#